data_AF-A0A1S3B0C0-F1
#
_entry.id   AF-A0A1S3B0C0-F1
#
_cell.length_a   1.000
_cell.length_b   1.000
_cell.length_c   1.000
_cell.angle_alpha   90.00
_cell.angle_beta   90.00
_cell.angle_gamma   90.00
#
_symmetry.space_group_name_H-M   'P 1'
#
loop_
_entity.id
_entity.type
_entity.pdbx_description
1 polymer ?
#
loop_
_entity_poly.entity_id
_entity_poly.type
_entity_poly.pdbx_seq_one_letter_code
_entity_poly.pdbx_strand_id
1 'polypeptide(L)'
;MVPRLPLDDKALMFKHFGFFVYFDWDYVAQIQEEEPFENYRSIVGAVLMRIHASLEIGRSFTISWRRGKEYEEKVFLGIVRLFGSLLPGIPAYCPQDYVNSTPLGSTGRLHSEHDLIIQ
;
A
#
# COMPACT_ATOMS: atom_id res chain seq x y z
N MET A 1 8.96 8.14 -3.78
CA MET A 1 8.16 7.33 -4.71
C MET A 1 8.98 7.12 -5.96
N VAL A 2 9.13 5.88 -6.41
CA VAL A 2 9.95 5.54 -7.59
C VAL A 2 9.06 5.73 -8.81
N PRO A 3 9.35 6.69 -9.71
CA PRO A 3 8.59 6.83 -10.94
C PRO A 3 8.68 5.51 -11.71
N ARG A 4 7.54 4.99 -12.15
CA ARG A 4 7.54 3.81 -13.02
C ARG A 4 8.27 4.22 -14.29
N LEU A 5 9.39 3.54 -14.53
CA LEU A 5 10.17 3.69 -15.73
C LEU A 5 10.04 2.39 -16.53
N PRO A 6 9.72 2.48 -17.82
CA PRO A 6 9.39 3.71 -18.55
C PRO A 6 8.04 4.29 -18.12
N LEU A 7 7.89 5.62 -18.17
CA LEU A 7 6.53 6.20 -18.17
C LEU A 7 5.77 5.50 -19.29
N ASP A 8 4.50 5.13 -19.07
CA ASP A 8 3.64 4.46 -20.07
C ASP A 8 3.68 5.20 -21.41
N ASP A 9 4.67 4.83 -22.19
CA ASP A 9 4.98 5.32 -23.49
C ASP A 9 4.93 4.06 -24.31
N LYS A 10 4.05 4.05 -25.33
CA LYS A 10 3.74 2.85 -26.13
C LYS A 10 4.99 2.20 -26.74
N ALA A 11 6.11 2.93 -26.74
CA ALA A 11 7.42 2.50 -27.19
C ALA A 11 8.15 1.52 -26.25
N LEU A 12 7.82 1.46 -24.96
CA LEU A 12 8.55 0.67 -23.98
C LEU A 12 7.58 -0.22 -23.17
N MET A 13 7.39 -1.46 -23.66
CA MET A 13 6.37 -2.41 -23.18
C MET A 13 6.80 -3.22 -21.96
N PHE A 14 7.15 -2.57 -20.86
CA PHE A 14 7.42 -3.29 -19.61
C PHE A 14 6.11 -3.46 -18.82
N LYS A 15 5.37 -4.53 -19.14
CA LYS A 15 4.20 -4.94 -18.35
C LYS A 15 4.65 -5.86 -17.21
N HIS A 16 4.21 -5.56 -15.99
CA HIS A 16 4.35 -6.50 -14.88
C HIS A 16 3.46 -7.71 -15.15
N PHE A 17 4.03 -8.91 -15.09
CA PHE A 17 3.29 -10.17 -15.21
C PHE A 17 3.08 -10.78 -13.83
N GLY A 18 1.91 -11.37 -13.61
CA GLY A 18 1.51 -11.95 -12.33
C GLY A 18 0.48 -11.10 -11.57
N PHE A 19 -0.05 -11.66 -10.49
CA PHE A 19 -1.03 -10.97 -9.66
C PHE A 19 -0.35 -9.91 -8.80
N PHE A 20 -0.89 -8.69 -8.80
CA PHE A 20 -0.48 -7.66 -7.87
C PHE A 20 -1.35 -7.74 -6.62
N VAL A 21 -0.72 -7.99 -5.47
CA VAL A 21 -1.39 -8.00 -4.17
C VAL A 21 -1.24 -6.63 -3.55
N TYR A 22 -2.35 -5.93 -3.44
CA TYR A 22 -2.45 -4.63 -2.79
C TYR A 22 -3.02 -4.78 -1.38
N PHE A 23 -2.43 -4.14 -0.39
CA PHE A 23 -3.00 -4.04 0.95
C PHE A 23 -3.59 -2.66 1.15
N ASP A 24 -4.83 -2.60 1.60
CA ASP A 24 -5.46 -1.34 1.98
C ASP A 24 -5.01 -0.87 3.38
N TRP A 25 -5.53 0.29 3.79
CA TRP A 25 -5.28 0.89 5.10
C TRP A 25 -5.77 0.04 6.30
N ASP A 26 -6.46 -1.08 6.10
CA ASP A 26 -6.82 -2.01 7.18
C ASP A 26 -6.08 -3.35 7.07
N TYR A 27 -5.06 -3.43 6.20
CA TYR A 27 -4.34 -4.66 5.83
C TYR A 27 -5.25 -5.73 5.24
N VAL A 28 -6.32 -5.33 4.55
CA VAL A 28 -7.09 -6.25 3.72
C VAL A 28 -6.38 -6.36 2.37
N ALA A 29 -5.99 -7.58 2.03
CA ALA A 29 -5.39 -7.88 0.75
C ALA A 29 -6.44 -7.88 -0.37
N GLN A 30 -6.07 -7.29 -1.49
CA GLN A 30 -6.87 -7.18 -2.70
C GLN A 30 -6.01 -7.61 -3.88
N ILE A 31 -6.53 -8.54 -4.68
CA ILE A 31 -5.88 -8.95 -5.93
C ILE A 31 -6.29 -7.95 -6.99
N GLN A 32 -5.30 -7.25 -7.56
CA GLN A 32 -5.51 -6.31 -8.65
C GLN A 32 -4.57 -6.65 -9.80
N GLU A 33 -4.98 -6.29 -11.02
CA GLU A 33 -4.11 -6.42 -12.20
C GLU A 33 -3.08 -5.29 -12.25
N GLU A 34 -3.42 -4.11 -11.74
CA GLU A 34 -2.59 -2.91 -11.78
C GLU A 34 -2.68 -2.12 -10.47
N GLU A 35 -1.65 -1.30 -10.20
CA GLU A 35 -1.58 -0.47 -9.00
C GLU A 35 -2.57 0.73 -9.11
N PRO A 36 -3.39 0.99 -8.08
CA PRO A 36 -4.56 1.89 -8.18
C PRO A 36 -4.25 3.37 -8.44
N PHE A 37 -3.00 3.82 -8.27
CA PHE A 37 -2.61 5.22 -8.45
C PHE A 37 -1.52 5.37 -9.50
N GLU A 38 -1.91 5.48 -10.77
CA GLU A 38 -0.95 5.70 -11.85
C GLU A 38 -0.35 7.11 -11.86
N ASN A 39 0.99 7.18 -11.71
CA ASN A 39 1.88 8.26 -12.19
C ASN A 39 1.42 9.73 -12.01
N TYR A 40 0.77 10.12 -10.90
CA TYR A 40 0.49 11.51 -10.50
C TYR A 40 -0.13 12.46 -11.56
N ARG A 41 -0.59 11.97 -12.71
CA ARG A 41 -0.95 12.84 -13.84
C ARG A 41 -2.28 13.55 -13.65
N SER A 42 -3.14 13.03 -12.78
CA SER A 42 -4.47 13.57 -12.52
C SER A 42 -4.53 14.32 -11.19
N ILE A 43 -5.15 15.51 -11.18
CA ILE A 43 -5.47 16.27 -9.96
C ILE A 43 -6.32 15.42 -9.01
N VAL A 44 -7.26 14.64 -9.55
CA VAL A 44 -8.11 13.73 -8.76
C VAL A 44 -7.27 12.66 -8.09
N GLY A 45 -6.33 12.05 -8.82
CA GLY A 45 -5.38 11.09 -8.26
C GLY A 45 -4.55 11.68 -7.13
N ALA A 46 -4.04 12.91 -7.31
CA ALA A 46 -3.28 13.62 -6.28
C ALA A 46 -4.09 13.85 -4.99
N VAL A 47 -5.37 14.18 -5.11
CA VAL A 47 -6.28 14.34 -3.95
C VAL A 47 -6.53 12.99 -3.27
N LEU A 48 -6.85 11.94 -4.02
CA LEU A 48 -7.08 10.60 -3.47
C LEU A 48 -5.86 10.08 -2.72
N MET A 49 -4.65 10.30 -3.24
CA MET A 49 -3.42 9.92 -2.55
C MET A 49 -3.18 10.70 -1.25
N ARG A 50 -3.59 11.97 -1.17
CA ARG A 50 -3.52 12.74 0.09
C ARG A 50 -4.49 12.20 1.14
N ILE A 51 -5.69 11.80 0.70
CA ILE A 51 -6.67 11.15 1.58
C ILE A 51 -6.10 9.81 2.06
N HIS A 52 -5.56 8.98 1.16
CA HIS A 52 -4.93 7.71 1.50
C HIS A 52 -3.77 7.89 2.49
N ALA A 53 -2.87 8.84 2.23
CA ALA A 53 -1.78 9.18 3.14
C ALA A 53 -2.27 9.60 4.54
N SER A 54 -3.40 10.30 4.63
CA SER A 54 -4.00 10.69 5.90
C SER A 54 -4.59 9.48 6.65
N LEU A 55 -5.20 8.54 5.93
CA LEU A 55 -5.68 7.28 6.50
C LEU A 55 -4.53 6.42 7.04
N GLU A 56 -3.39 6.37 6.34
CA GLU A 56 -2.18 5.67 6.80
C GLU A 56 -1.60 6.25 8.10
N ILE A 57 -1.68 7.58 8.27
CA ILE A 57 -1.32 8.23 9.54
C ILE A 57 -2.35 7.86 10.62
N GLY A 58 -3.65 7.93 10.33
CA GLY A 58 -4.68 7.50 11.29
C GLY A 58 -4.52 6.05 11.72
N ARG A 59 -4.07 5.19 10.80
CA ARG A 59 -3.79 3.78 11.05
C ARG A 59 -2.62 3.58 12.00
N SER A 60 -1.52 4.32 11.88
CA SER A 60 -0.35 4.15 12.77
C SER A 60 -0.71 4.29 14.24
N PHE A 61 -1.67 5.17 14.56
CA PHE A 61 -2.15 5.37 15.93
C PHE A 61 -3.16 4.32 16.39
N THR A 62 -3.95 3.76 15.46
CA THR A 62 -5.08 2.87 15.79
C THR A 62 -4.76 1.38 15.62
N ILE A 63 -3.66 1.03 14.95
CA ILE A 63 -3.31 -0.36 14.64
C ILE A 63 -3.02 -1.20 15.89
N SER A 64 -2.35 -0.62 16.89
CA SER A 64 -2.07 -1.31 18.17
C SER A 64 -3.36 -1.73 18.89
N TRP A 65 -4.42 -0.92 18.76
CA TRP A 65 -5.74 -1.23 19.32
C TRP A 65 -6.53 -2.24 18.48
N ARG A 66 -6.46 -2.17 17.15
CA ARG A 66 -7.23 -3.04 16.24
C ARG A 66 -6.64 -4.44 16.05
N ARG A 67 -5.31 -4.54 15.94
CA ARG A 67 -4.59 -5.77 15.57
C ARG A 67 -3.71 -6.31 16.70
N GLY A 68 -3.48 -5.52 17.75
CA GLY A 68 -2.67 -5.89 18.90
C GLY A 68 -1.35 -5.12 18.99
N LYS A 69 -0.76 -5.12 20.18
CA LYS A 69 0.46 -4.36 20.50
C LYS A 69 1.69 -4.76 19.68
N GLU A 70 1.70 -5.97 19.13
CA GLU A 70 2.77 -6.46 18.26
C GLU A 70 2.90 -5.65 16.95
N TYR A 71 1.79 -5.06 16.48
CA TYR A 71 1.77 -4.20 15.29
C TYR A 71 1.95 -2.72 15.61
N GLU A 72 2.22 -2.37 16.87
CA GLU A 72 2.38 -0.98 17.27
C GLU A 72 3.54 -0.32 16.51
N GLU A 73 3.23 0.80 15.89
CA GLU A 73 4.22 1.59 15.19
C GLU A 73 5.03 2.43 16.17
N LYS A 74 6.35 2.32 16.07
CA LYS A 74 7.24 3.09 16.93
C LYS A 74 7.17 4.57 16.56
N VAL A 75 7.27 5.43 17.56
CA VAL A 75 7.21 6.90 17.41
C VAL A 75 8.12 7.41 16.28
N PHE A 76 9.32 6.84 16.12
CA PHE A 76 10.22 7.18 15.03
C PHE A 76 9.59 6.97 13.64
N LEU A 77 8.97 5.82 13.40
CA LEU A 77 8.32 5.50 12.13
C LEU A 77 7.06 6.35 11.92
N GLY A 78 6.31 6.63 12.98
CA GLY A 78 5.20 7.58 12.94
C GLY A 78 5.63 8.99 12.53
N ILE A 79 6.78 9.48 13.02
CA ILE A 79 7.37 10.76 12.60
C ILE A 79 7.79 10.71 11.12
N VAL A 80 8.46 9.64 10.70
CA VAL A 80 8.85 9.42 9.30
C VAL A 80 7.61 9.43 8.39
N ARG A 81 6.50 8.81 8.82
CA ARG A 81 5.25 8.80 8.07
C ARG A 81 4.60 10.18 8.01
N LEU A 82 4.62 10.93 9.12
CA LEU A 82 4.10 12.29 9.18
C LEU A 82 4.85 13.22 8.20
N PHE A 83 6.18 13.24 8.25
CA PHE A 83 7.00 14.03 7.31
C PHE A 83 6.93 13.48 5.89
N GLY A 84 6.82 12.15 5.75
CA GLY A 84 6.62 11.46 4.48
C GLY A 84 5.35 11.92 3.76
N SER A 85 4.30 12.34 4.48
CA SER A 85 3.05 12.82 3.87
C SER A 85 3.19 14.11 3.04
N LEU A 86 4.27 14.86 3.25
CA LEU A 86 4.62 16.02 2.42
C LEU A 86 5.00 15.59 1.00
N LEU A 87 5.49 14.36 0.85
CA LEU A 87 5.83 13.74 -0.41
C LEU A 87 4.76 12.70 -0.75
N PRO A 88 3.99 12.90 -1.82
CA PRO A 88 2.83 12.07 -2.07
C PRO A 88 3.28 10.61 -2.30
N GLY A 89 2.58 9.65 -1.69
CA GLY A 89 2.90 8.23 -1.83
C GLY A 89 4.16 7.75 -1.10
N ILE A 90 4.71 8.48 -0.12
CA ILE A 90 5.74 7.93 0.80
C ILE A 90 5.15 7.25 2.05
N PRO A 91 4.06 7.77 2.67
CA PRO A 91 3.51 7.20 3.91
C PRO A 91 3.16 5.71 3.84
N ALA A 92 2.75 5.24 2.67
CA ALA A 92 2.31 3.86 2.42
C ALA A 92 3.46 2.86 2.19
N TYR A 93 4.71 3.32 2.10
CA TYR A 93 5.88 2.46 1.84
C TYR A 93 6.85 2.51 3.03
N CYS A 94 6.33 2.31 4.25
CA CYS A 94 7.16 2.17 5.43
C CYS A 94 7.68 0.72 5.54
N PRO A 95 8.94 0.48 5.95
CA PRO A 95 9.45 -0.88 6.14
C PRO A 95 8.60 -1.73 7.09
N GLN A 96 7.97 -1.11 8.08
CA GLN A 96 7.07 -1.82 9.00
C GLN A 96 5.82 -2.34 8.29
N ASP A 97 5.34 -1.69 7.24
CA ASP A 97 4.17 -2.14 6.48
C ASP A 97 4.48 -3.42 5.72
N TYR A 98 5.69 -3.54 5.17
CA TYR A 98 6.17 -4.76 4.55
C TYR A 98 6.19 -5.94 5.54
N VAL A 99 6.76 -5.71 6.73
CA VAL A 99 6.81 -6.74 7.78
C VAL A 99 5.40 -7.14 8.24
N ASN A 100 4.52 -6.17 8.45
CA ASN A 100 3.14 -6.41 8.91
C ASN A 100 2.28 -7.12 7.84
N SER A 101 2.54 -6.88 6.55
CA SER A 101 1.78 -7.47 5.45
C SER A 101 1.89 -8.99 5.37
N THR A 102 3.01 -9.57 5.84
CA THR A 102 3.22 -11.03 5.79
C THR A 102 2.29 -11.79 6.76
N PRO A 103 2.31 -11.53 8.09
CA PRO A 103 1.43 -12.21 9.03
C PRO A 103 -0.04 -11.81 8.82
N LEU A 104 -0.34 -10.52 8.64
CA LEU A 104 -1.72 -10.05 8.46
C LEU A 104 -2.32 -10.54 7.13
N GLY A 105 -1.51 -10.62 6.07
CA GLY A 105 -1.93 -11.18 4.79
C GLY A 105 -2.12 -12.69 4.82
N SER A 106 -1.32 -13.42 5.60
CA SER A 106 -1.48 -14.87 5.78
C SER A 106 -2.72 -15.26 6.59
N THR A 107 -3.24 -14.35 7.41
CA THR A 107 -4.38 -14.60 8.32
C THR A 107 -5.74 -14.38 7.62
N GLY A 108 -5.75 -14.00 6.33
CA GLY A 108 -6.97 -13.58 5.63
C GLY A 108 -7.19 -14.19 4.23
N ARG A 109 -8.29 -13.73 3.62
CA ARG A 109 -8.94 -14.05 2.34
C ARG A 109 -8.04 -14.28 1.10
N LEU A 110 -6.75 -13.93 1.19
CA LEU A 110 -5.73 -14.16 0.16
C LEU A 110 -5.58 -15.65 -0.20
N HIS A 111 -5.54 -16.54 0.81
CA HIS A 111 -5.44 -17.98 0.56
C HIS A 111 -6.67 -18.49 -0.20
N SER A 112 -7.87 -18.09 0.22
CA SER A 112 -9.11 -18.54 -0.41
C SER A 112 -9.30 -18.03 -1.84
N GLU A 113 -8.90 -16.80 -2.15
CA GLU A 113 -9.06 -16.27 -3.51
C GLU A 113 -7.94 -16.71 -4.46
N HIS A 114 -6.72 -16.91 -3.96
CA HIS A 114 -5.65 -17.55 -4.75
C HIS A 114 -6.00 -18.99 -5.12
N ASP A 115 -6.60 -19.76 -4.20
CA ASP A 115 -7.05 -21.13 -4.46
C ASP A 115 -8.22 -21.18 -5.47
N LEU A 116 -9.11 -20.17 -5.48
CA LEU A 116 -10.23 -20.07 -6.43
C LEU A 116 -9.81 -19.64 -7.85
N ILE A 117 -8.68 -18.92 -7.99
CA ILE A 117 -8.20 -18.41 -9.27
C ILE A 117 -7.31 -19.44 -10.00
N ILE A 118 -6.75 -20.41 -9.28
CA ILE A 118 -5.88 -21.47 -9.84
C ILE A 118 -6.67 -22.74 -10.24
N GLN A 119 -7.97 -22.79 -9.94
CA GLN A 119 -8.88 -23.88 -10.34
C GLN A 119 -9.51 -23.64 -11.71
#